data_AF-A0A1N7R8D3-F1
#
_entry.id   AF-A0A1N7R8D3-F1
#
_cell.length_a   1.000
_cell.length_b   1.000
_cell.length_c   1.000
_cell.angle_alpha   90.00
_cell.angle_beta   90.00
_cell.angle_gamma   90.00
#
_symmetry.space_group_name_H-M   'P 1'
#
loop_
_entity.id
_entity.type
_entity.pdbx_description
1 polymer ?
#
loop_
_entity_poly.entity_id
_entity_poly.type
_entity_poly.pdbx_seq_one_letter_code
_entity_poly.pdbx_strand_id
1 'polypeptide(L)'
;MEQKELDRIEEIILFRKMSKGDTAAFDFFFDKVSNRVYGYLLKMTKNEAIAGELLQSVFIELWDQRKNFDTVMYPRAFLLKIVSQKLYPVVLEILKKKYHRA
;
A
#
# COMPACT_ATOMS: atom_id res chain seq x y z
N MET A 1 16.39 -18.33 -1.38
CA MET A 1 15.07 -18.29 -0.70
C MET A 1 15.15 -17.53 0.63
N GLU A 2 16.33 -17.46 1.26
CA GLU A 2 16.55 -16.81 2.57
C GLU A 2 16.29 -15.30 2.61
N GLN A 3 16.69 -14.54 1.59
CA GLN A 3 16.55 -13.07 1.62
C GLN A 3 15.09 -12.59 1.71
N LYS A 4 14.16 -13.24 1.00
CA LYS A 4 12.72 -12.87 1.05
C LYS A 4 12.10 -13.14 2.41
N GLU A 5 12.62 -14.13 3.13
CA GLU A 5 12.17 -14.51 4.46
C GLU A 5 12.67 -13.51 5.50
N LEU A 6 13.94 -13.08 5.39
CA LEU A 6 14.51 -12.01 6.20
C LEU A 6 13.76 -10.69 6.00
N ASP A 7 13.49 -10.31 4.75
CA ASP A 7 12.70 -9.11 4.44
C ASP A 7 11.31 -9.16 5.08
N ARG A 8 10.66 -10.33 5.07
CA ARG A 8 9.34 -10.53 5.68
C ARG A 8 9.40 -10.36 7.20
N ILE A 9 10.41 -10.95 7.86
CA ILE A 9 10.58 -10.84 9.31
C ILE A 9 10.81 -9.38 9.71
N GLU A 10 11.65 -8.65 8.97
CA GLU A 10 11.87 -7.22 9.17
C GLU A 10 10.56 -6.43 9.06
N GLU A 11 9.78 -6.66 8.01
CA GLU A 11 8.49 -5.99 7.81
C GLU A 11 7.49 -6.31 8.95
N ILE A 12 7.48 -7.55 9.47
CA ILE A 12 6.66 -7.92 10.63
C ILE A 12 7.09 -7.12 11.87
N ILE A 13 8.40 -6.97 12.10
CA ILE A 13 8.94 -6.18 13.22
C ILE A 13 8.51 -4.71 13.09
N LEU A 14 8.59 -4.13 11.89
CA LEU A 14 8.13 -2.77 11.63
C LEU A 14 6.63 -2.62 11.93
N PHE A 15 5.80 -3.58 11.50
CA PHE A 15 4.36 -3.60 11.79
C PHE A 15 4.08 -3.64 13.30
N ARG A 16 4.82 -4.44 14.06
CA ARG A 16 4.70 -4.48 15.54
C ARG A 16 5.17 -3.20 16.22
N LYS A 17 6.11 -2.45 15.64
CA LYS A 17 6.49 -1.14 16.15
C LYS A 17 5.41 -0.09 15.84
N MET A 18 4.92 -0.09 14.60
CA MET A 18 3.83 0.80 14.17
C MET A 18 2.55 0.59 14.99
N SER A 19 2.23 -0.64 15.42
CA SER A 19 1.06 -0.90 16.28
C SER A 19 1.14 -0.15 17.63
N LYS A 20 2.35 0.14 18.09
CA LYS A 20 2.63 0.91 19.32
C LYS A 20 2.74 2.42 19.08
N GLY A 21 2.50 2.88 17.86
CA GLY A 21 2.57 4.30 17.48
C GLY A 21 3.95 4.79 17.06
N ASP A 22 4.91 3.90 16.79
CA ASP A 22 6.24 4.28 16.29
C ASP A 22 6.13 4.81 14.85
N THR A 23 6.24 6.13 14.69
CA THR A 23 6.21 6.81 13.39
C THR A 23 7.48 6.60 12.58
N ALA A 24 8.64 6.44 13.23
CA ALA A 24 9.90 6.20 12.52
C ALA A 24 9.89 4.82 11.83
N ALA A 25 9.24 3.82 12.45
CA ALA A 25 9.02 2.52 11.82
C ALA A 25 8.12 2.63 10.58
N PHE A 26 7.15 3.56 10.58
CA PHE A 26 6.30 3.83 9.43
C PHE A 26 7.08 4.53 8.31
N ASP A 27 7.86 5.56 8.63
CA ASP A 27 8.67 6.27 7.65
C ASP A 27 9.65 5.32 6.95
N PHE A 28 10.33 4.47 7.73
CA PHE A 28 11.23 3.46 7.17
C PHE A 28 10.50 2.44 6.27
N PHE A 29 9.33 1.98 6.69
CA PHE A 29 8.52 1.08 5.86
C PHE A 29 8.05 1.77 4.58
N PHE A 30 7.60 3.03 4.68
CA PHE A 30 7.17 3.85 3.57
C PHE A 30 8.28 4.02 2.54
N ASP A 31 9.47 4.44 2.95
CA ASP A 31 10.62 4.65 2.05
C ASP A 31 10.98 3.37 1.28
N LYS A 32 10.90 2.21 1.94
CA LYS A 32 11.22 0.91 1.36
C LYS A 32 10.21 0.46 0.30
N VAL A 33 8.92 0.78 0.47
CA VAL A 33 7.84 0.15 -0.34
C VAL A 33 7.07 1.13 -1.24
N SER A 34 7.10 2.43 -0.95
CA SER A 34 6.30 3.47 -1.62
C SER A 34 6.55 3.50 -3.13
N ASN A 35 7.80 3.49 -3.57
CA ASN A 35 8.17 3.50 -4.99
C ASN A 35 7.55 2.33 -5.77
N ARG A 36 7.49 1.14 -5.17
CA ARG A 36 6.89 -0.03 -5.80
C ARG A 36 5.37 0.08 -5.88
N VAL A 37 4.73 0.57 -4.82
CA VAL A 37 3.28 0.81 -4.79
C VAL A 37 2.91 1.88 -5.80
N TYR A 38 3.65 2.99 -5.85
CA TYR A 38 3.44 4.07 -6.81
C TYR A 38 3.57 3.57 -8.25
N GLY A 39 4.62 2.81 -8.58
CA GLY A 39 4.78 2.24 -9.92
C GLY A 39 3.61 1.33 -10.33
N TYR A 40 3.07 0.55 -9.40
CA TYR A 40 1.87 -0.26 -9.65
C TYR A 40 0.63 0.62 -9.89
N LEU A 41 0.37 1.60 -9.02
CA LEU A 41 -0.76 2.52 -9.15
C LEU A 41 -0.69 3.33 -10.45
N LEU A 42 0.48 3.84 -10.81
CA LEU A 42 0.72 4.57 -12.05
C LEU A 42 0.47 3.68 -13.28
N LYS A 43 0.91 2.41 -13.24
CA LYS A 43 0.65 1.46 -14.33
C LYS A 43 -0.85 1.24 -14.55
N MET A 44 -1.65 1.24 -13.49
CA MET A 44 -3.09 0.96 -13.53
C MET A 44 -3.92 2.19 -13.89
N THR A 45 -3.57 3.35 -13.35
CA THR A 45 -4.31 4.61 -13.53
C THR A 45 -3.90 5.38 -14.77
N LYS A 46 -2.65 5.21 -15.25
CA LYS A 46 -2.05 5.98 -16.36
C LYS A 46 -2.11 7.50 -16.14
N ASN A 47 -2.18 7.94 -14.88
CA ASN A 47 -2.29 9.34 -14.50
C ASN A 47 -1.52 9.57 -13.20
N GLU A 48 -0.51 10.43 -13.24
CA GLU A 48 0.38 10.70 -12.09
C GLU A 48 -0.35 11.32 -10.90
N ALA A 49 -1.28 12.26 -11.15
CA ALA A 49 -2.04 12.91 -10.09
C ALA A 49 -2.91 11.89 -9.34
N ILE A 50 -3.64 11.05 -10.07
CA ILE A 50 -4.48 9.99 -9.47
C ILE A 50 -3.60 8.95 -8.75
N ALA A 51 -2.46 8.56 -9.34
CA ALA A 51 -1.54 7.61 -8.71
C ALA A 51 -0.96 8.15 -7.39
N GLY A 52 -0.60 9.43 -7.34
CA GLY A 52 -0.09 10.10 -6.14
C GLY A 52 -1.13 10.20 -5.03
N GLU A 53 -2.37 10.58 -5.38
CA GLU A 53 -3.49 10.63 -4.44
C GLU A 53 -3.83 9.25 -3.86
N LEU A 54 -3.85 8.22 -4.71
CA LEU A 54 -4.04 6.84 -4.27
C LEU A 54 -2.92 6.37 -3.36
N LEU A 55 -1.66 6.70 -3.67
CA LEU A 55 -0.52 6.35 -2.83
C LEU A 55 -0.68 6.93 -1.42
N GLN A 56 -0.98 8.23 -1.32
CA GLN A 56 -1.24 8.88 -0.04
C GLN A 56 -2.39 8.22 0.70
N SER A 57 -3.52 8.01 0.02
CA SER A 57 -4.71 7.38 0.59
C SER A 57 -4.45 5.96 1.12
N VAL A 58 -3.61 5.18 0.44
CA VAL A 58 -3.19 3.83 0.86
C VAL A 58 -2.40 3.89 2.16
N PHE A 59 -1.44 4.81 2.26
CA PHE A 59 -0.57 4.90 3.42
C PHE A 59 -1.24 5.54 4.64
N ILE A 60 -2.19 6.47 4.44
CA ILE A 60 -3.09 6.97 5.49
C ILE A 60 -3.92 5.82 6.05
N GLU A 61 -4.60 5.04 5.18
CA GLU A 61 -5.39 3.89 5.60
C GLU A 61 -4.54 2.83 6.32
N LEU A 62 -3.32 2.59 5.83
CA LEU A 62 -2.38 1.69 6.48
C LEU A 62 -2.11 2.15 7.91
N TRP A 63 -1.75 3.42 8.12
CA TRP A 63 -1.49 3.96 9.44
C TRP A 63 -2.73 3.93 10.35
N ASP A 64 -3.92 4.19 9.83
CA ASP A 64 -5.16 4.13 10.62
C ASP A 64 -5.48 2.72 11.11
N GLN A 65 -5.16 1.70 10.30
CA GLN A 65 -5.32 0.30 10.65
C GLN A 65 -4.21 -0.27 11.55
N ARG A 66 -3.22 0.54 11.96
CA ARG A 66 -2.05 0.09 12.75
C ARG A 66 -2.37 -0.67 14.03
N LYS A 67 -3.53 -0.40 14.65
CA LYS A 67 -3.98 -1.09 15.87
C LYS A 67 -4.10 -2.61 15.68
N ASN A 68 -4.29 -3.06 14.44
CA ASN A 68 -4.44 -4.48 14.09
C ASN A 68 -3.12 -5.13 13.67
N PHE A 69 -1.99 -4.41 13.64
CA PHE A 69 -0.74 -4.90 13.06
C PHE A 69 -0.05 -5.98 13.88
N ASP A 70 -0.36 -6.10 15.18
CA ASP A 70 0.31 -7.07 16.06
C ASP A 70 0.07 -8.54 15.64
N THR A 71 -1.04 -8.79 14.93
CA THR A 71 -1.41 -10.12 14.41
C THR A 71 -1.07 -10.32 12.93
N VAL A 72 -0.50 -9.32 12.26
CA VAL A 72 -0.21 -9.39 10.81
C VAL A 72 1.07 -10.16 10.56
N MET A 73 0.93 -11.36 9.99
CA MET A 73 2.06 -12.23 9.60
C MET A 73 2.57 -11.97 8.17
N TYR A 74 1.80 -11.27 7.34
CA TYR A 74 2.13 -11.00 5.94
C TYR A 74 1.93 -9.53 5.57
N PRO A 75 2.87 -8.63 5.96
CA PRO A 75 2.77 -7.19 5.73
C PRO A 75 2.48 -6.79 4.28
N ARG A 76 3.18 -7.41 3.30
CA ARG A 76 2.95 -7.12 1.87
C ARG A 76 1.56 -7.48 1.38
N ALA A 77 1.01 -8.61 1.85
CA ALA A 77 -0.34 -9.03 1.49
C ALA A 77 -1.39 -8.08 2.09
N PHE A 78 -1.16 -7.63 3.32
CA PHE A 78 -1.99 -6.63 3.99
C PHE A 78 -1.97 -5.30 3.23
N LEU A 79 -0.78 -4.80 2.85
CA LEU A 79 -0.64 -3.59 2.04
C LEU A 79 -1.33 -3.74 0.68
N LEU A 80 -1.14 -4.87 -0.01
CA LEU A 80 -1.77 -5.11 -1.31
C LEU A 80 -3.30 -5.15 -1.22
N LYS A 81 -3.87 -5.64 -0.11
CA LYS A 81 -5.31 -5.59 0.16
C LYS A 81 -5.80 -4.14 0.17
N ILE A 82 -5.12 -3.25 0.91
CA ILE A 82 -5.46 -1.82 0.96
C ILE A 82 -5.33 -1.18 -0.43
N VAL A 83 -4.21 -1.43 -1.12
CA VAL A 83 -3.99 -0.94 -2.49
C VAL A 83 -5.13 -1.35 -3.42
N SER A 84 -5.51 -2.62 -3.40
CA SER A 84 -6.56 -3.16 -4.26
C SER A 84 -7.93 -2.53 -3.95
N GLN A 85 -8.24 -2.36 -2.66
CA GLN A 85 -9.46 -1.72 -2.21
C GLN A 85 -9.57 -0.27 -2.71
N LYS A 86 -8.50 0.52 -2.59
CA LYS A 86 -8.48 1.93 -3.03
C LYS A 86 -8.45 2.05 -4.56
N LEU A 87 -7.74 1.16 -5.25
CA LEU A 87 -7.59 1.19 -6.71
C LEU A 87 -8.87 0.78 -7.47
N TYR A 88 -9.64 -0.17 -6.93
CA TYR A 88 -10.83 -0.73 -7.59
C TYR A 88 -11.82 0.32 -8.11
N PRO A 89 -12.33 1.28 -7.29
CA PRO A 89 -13.29 2.27 -7.78
C PRO A 89 -12.73 3.16 -8.90
N VAL A 90 -11.44 3.51 -8.82
CA VAL A 90 -10.76 4.33 -9.83
C VAL A 90 -10.66 3.59 -11.16
N VAL A 91 -10.26 2.32 -11.14
CA VAL A 91 -10.18 1.51 -12.37
C VAL A 91 -11.56 1.33 -12.99
N LEU A 92 -12.61 1.10 -12.19
CA LEU A 92 -13.98 1.04 -12.70
C LEU A 92 -14.39 2.34 -13.38
N GLU A 93 -14.07 3.49 -12.80
CA GLU A 93 -14.37 4.80 -13.40
C GLU A 93 -13.64 5.01 -14.73
N ILE A 94 -12.36 4.64 -14.80
CA ILE A 94 -11.56 4.68 -16.04
C ILE A 94 -12.20 3.80 -17.12
N LEU A 95 -12.59 2.57 -16.78
CA LEU A 95 -13.23 1.66 -17.72
C LEU A 95 -14.57 2.22 -18.21
N LYS A 96 -15.43 2.71 -17.32
CA LYS A 96 -16.72 3.34 -17.70
C LYS A 96 -16.51 4.49 -18.69
N LYS A 97 -15.55 5.38 -18.42
CA LYS A 97 -15.22 6.49 -19.34
C LYS A 97 -14.73 6.00 -20.71
N LYS A 98 -14.03 4.86 -20.75
CA LYS A 98 -13.57 4.26 -22.00
C LYS A 98 -14.72 3.65 -22.82
N TYR A 99 -15.68 2.98 -22.18
CA TYR A 99 -16.80 2.32 -22.86
C TYR A 99 -17.98 3.25 -23.20
N HIS A 100 -18.18 4.35 -22.47
CA HIS A 100 -19.22 5.35 -22.81
C HIS A 100 -18.78 6.37 -23.87
N ARG A 101 -17.51 6.36 -24.29
CA ARG A 101 -16.97 7.22 -25.37
C ARG A 101 -16.77 6.44 -26.69
N ALA A 102 -17.25 5.21 -26.78
CA ALA A 102 -17.19 4.36 -27.96
C ALA A 102 -18.55 4.27 -28.65
#